data_AF-A0A7W5TG29-F1
#
_entry.id   AF-A0A7W5TG29-F1
#
_cell.length_a   1.000
_cell.length_b   1.000
_cell.length_c   1.000
_cell.angle_alpha   90.00
_cell.angle_beta   90.00
_cell.angle_gamma   90.00
#
_symmetry.space_group_name_H-M   'P 1'
#
loop_
_entity.id
_entity.type
_entity.pdbx_description
1 polymer ?
#
loop_
_entity_poly.entity_id
_entity_poly.type
_entity_poly.pdbx_seq_one_letter_code
_entity_poly.pdbx_strand_id
1 'polypeptide(L)' 'MPEGWNWRDDAASGFEDEYDHYLKSAAAKLRGGAPEAEVVNYLAHVEIDIMGLGERQNTLVRAKAVVQAILADDLM' A
#
# COMPACT_ATOMS: atom_id res chain seq x y z
N MET A 1 12.43 10.46 13.68
CA MET A 1 12.73 11.77 13.10
C MET A 1 13.18 12.70 14.23
N PRO A 2 14.16 13.59 14.01
CA PRO A 2 14.53 14.62 14.98
C PRO A 2 13.35 15.49 15.39
N GLU A 3 13.43 16.16 16.54
CA GLU A 3 12.44 17.15 16.95
C GLU A 3 12.31 18.27 15.89
N GLY A 4 11.07 18.58 15.49
CA GLY A 4 10.78 19.62 14.49
C GLY A 4 10.79 19.13 13.03
N TRP A 5 11.20 17.89 12.76
CA TRP A 5 11.05 17.30 11.43
C TRP A 5 9.61 16.91 11.15
N ASN A 6 9.13 17.25 9.95
CA ASN A 6 7.85 16.81 9.43
C ASN A 6 8.03 16.12 8.07
N TRP A 7 7.06 15.30 7.69
CA TRP A 7 6.94 14.60 6.41
C TRP A 7 7.13 15.43 5.12
N ARG A 8 7.09 16.77 5.17
CA ARG A 8 7.33 17.65 4.02
C ARG A 8 8.76 18.18 3.95
N ASP A 9 9.62 17.85 4.90
CA ASP A 9 11.03 18.23 4.83
C ASP A 9 11.71 17.49 3.67
N ASP A 10 12.72 18.10 3.03
CA ASP A 10 13.37 17.57 1.82
C ASP A 10 13.87 16.12 1.95
N ALA A 11 14.25 15.69 3.15
CA ALA A 11 14.68 14.32 3.43
C ALA A 11 13.52 13.30 3.44
N ALA A 12 12.28 13.75 3.60
CA ALA A 12 11.03 12.98 3.54
C ALA A 12 10.24 13.24 2.23
N SER A 13 10.71 14.18 1.39
CA SER A 13 10.11 14.51 0.10
C SER A 13 10.09 13.27 -0.82
N GLY A 14 8.92 13.01 -1.43
CA GLY A 14 8.68 11.85 -2.29
C GLY A 14 8.13 10.61 -1.58
N PHE A 15 8.25 10.50 -0.25
CA PHE A 15 7.63 9.42 0.53
C PHE A 15 6.15 9.67 0.81
N GLU A 16 5.70 10.93 0.72
CA GLU A 16 4.31 11.34 0.98
C GLU A 16 3.30 10.67 0.04
N ASP A 17 3.68 10.43 -1.21
CA ASP A 17 2.82 9.85 -2.26
C ASP A 17 3.21 8.40 -2.60
N GLU A 18 4.22 7.84 -1.94
CA GLU A 18 4.78 6.53 -2.32
C GLU A 18 3.73 5.42 -2.16
N TYR A 19 3.00 5.40 -1.05
CA TYR A 19 1.96 4.41 -0.83
C TYR A 19 0.76 4.60 -1.77
N ASP A 20 0.42 5.85 -2.11
CA ASP A 20 -0.64 6.17 -3.07
C ASP A 20 -0.34 5.59 -4.47
N HIS A 21 0.93 5.55 -4.87
CA HIS A 21 1.34 4.92 -6.13
C HIS A 21 1.06 3.40 -6.11
N TYR A 22 1.34 2.73 -5.00
CA TYR A 22 1.06 1.31 -4.84
C TYR A 22 -0.44 1.00 -4.79
N LEU A 23 -1.23 1.87 -4.16
CA LEU A 23 -2.69 1.75 -4.15
C LEU A 23 -3.28 1.91 -5.57
N LYS A 24 -2.83 2.91 -6.34
CA LYS A 24 -3.22 3.08 -7.74
C LYS A 24 -2.86 1.85 -8.58
N SER A 25 -1.67 1.28 -8.37
CA SER A 25 -1.23 0.06 -9.04
C SER A 25 -2.06 -1.16 -8.65
N ALA A 26 -2.40 -1.31 -7.37
CA ALA A 26 -3.28 -2.37 -6.88
C ALA A 26 -4.67 -2.29 -7.53
N ALA A 27 -5.27 -1.09 -7.56
CA ALA A 27 -6.56 -0.87 -8.21
C ALA A 27 -6.50 -1.15 -9.73
N ALA A 28 -5.44 -0.72 -10.41
CA ALA A 28 -5.26 -1.03 -11.83
C ALA A 28 -5.14 -2.55 -12.09
N LYS A 29 -4.43 -3.29 -11.23
CA LYS A 29 -4.33 -4.76 -11.31
C LYS A 29 -5.68 -5.44 -11.12
N LEU A 30 -6.44 -5.04 -10.11
CA LEU A 30 -7.79 -5.57 -9.85
C LEU A 30 -8.74 -5.31 -11.02
N ARG A 31 -8.77 -4.08 -11.54
CA ARG A 31 -9.56 -3.72 -12.74
C ARG A 31 -9.12 -4.45 -14.00
N GLY A 32 -7.84 -4.82 -14.08
CA GLY A 32 -7.27 -5.67 -15.12
C GLY A 32 -7.60 -7.15 -14.98
N GLY A 33 -8.33 -7.56 -13.94
CA GLY A 33 -8.71 -8.95 -13.68
C GLY A 33 -7.67 -9.79 -12.94
N ALA A 34 -6.66 -9.16 -12.31
CA ALA A 34 -5.71 -9.88 -11.47
C ALA A 34 -6.44 -10.54 -10.27
N PRO A 35 -6.04 -11.75 -9.85
CA PRO A 35 -6.61 -12.40 -8.68
C PRO A 35 -6.41 -11.58 -7.40
N GLU A 36 -7.43 -11.49 -6.56
CA GLU A 36 -7.36 -10.75 -5.28
C GLU A 36 -6.15 -11.19 -4.43
N ALA A 37 -5.89 -12.49 -4.35
CA ALA A 37 -4.77 -13.04 -3.60
C ALA A 37 -3.41 -12.55 -4.12
N GLU A 38 -3.27 -12.34 -5.43
CA GLU A 38 -2.05 -11.78 -6.02
C GLU A 38 -1.87 -10.32 -5.57
N VAL A 39 -2.95 -9.53 -5.57
CA VAL A 39 -2.91 -8.12 -5.18
C VAL A 39 -2.69 -7.97 -3.66
N VAL A 40 -3.23 -8.87 -2.84
CA VAL A 40 -2.94 -8.93 -1.40
C VAL A 40 -1.45 -9.20 -1.15
N ASN A 41 -0.88 -10.19 -1.84
CA ASN A 41 0.54 -10.51 -1.71
C ASN A 41 1.44 -9.36 -2.19
N TYR A 42 1.04 -8.68 -3.27
CA TYR A 42 1.71 -7.48 -3.75
C TYR A 42 1.76 -6.37 -2.69
N LEU A 43 0.64 -6.04 -2.06
CA LEU A 43 0.60 -5.01 -1.01
C LEU A 43 1.38 -5.42 0.24
N ALA A 44 1.33 -6.70 0.62
CA ALA A 44 2.15 -7.20 1.72
C ALA A 44 3.66 -7.09 1.41
N HIS A 45 4.09 -7.44 0.20
CA HIS A 45 5.48 -7.28 -0.23
C HIS A 45 5.92 -5.81 -0.22
N VAL A 46 5.07 -4.90 -0.69
CA VAL A 46 5.30 -3.45 -0.62
C VAL A 46 5.56 -3.01 0.83
N GLU A 47 4.68 -3.37 1.76
CA GLU A 47 4.82 -2.96 3.17
C GLU A 47 6.10 -3.54 3.82
N ILE A 48 6.40 -4.81 3.54
CA ILE A 48 7.51 -5.53 4.19
C ILE A 48 8.86 -5.09 3.60
N ASP A 49 8.99 -5.20 2.29
CA ASP A 49 10.29 -5.17 1.61
C ASP A 49 10.60 -3.81 0.99
N ILE A 50 9.59 -3.10 0.49
CA ILE A 50 9.79 -1.81 -0.19
C ILE A 50 9.77 -0.66 0.81
N MET A 51 8.77 -0.61 1.67
CA MET A 51 8.67 0.38 2.74
C MET A 51 9.49 0.01 3.99
N GLY A 52 10.04 -1.21 4.04
CA GLY A 52 10.88 -1.66 5.14
C GLY A 52 10.16 -1.72 6.49
N LEU A 53 8.83 -1.88 6.53
CA LEU A 53 8.05 -1.91 7.78
C LEU A 53 8.18 -3.23 8.54
N GLY A 54 8.80 -4.24 7.90
CA GLY A 54 8.97 -5.59 8.38
C GLY A 54 7.66 -6.40 8.36
N GLU A 55 7.80 -7.72 8.43
CA GLU A 55 6.65 -8.60 8.54
C GLU A 55 6.00 -8.48 9.92
N ARG A 56 4.70 -8.16 9.94
CA ARG A 56 3.88 -8.13 11.16
C ARG A 56 2.75 -9.14 11.02
N GLN A 57 2.30 -9.69 12.14
CA GLN A 57 1.19 -10.66 12.16
C GLN A 57 -0.08 -10.16 11.44
N ASN A 58 -0.27 -8.84 11.35
CA ASN A 58 -1.43 -8.23 10.72
C ASN A 58 -1.18 -7.66 9.33
N THR A 59 0.02 -7.76 8.75
CA THR A 59 0.33 -7.22 7.42
C THR A 59 -0.61 -7.79 6.36
N LEU A 60 -0.76 -9.11 6.31
CA LEU A 60 -1.69 -9.76 5.37
C LEU A 60 -3.15 -9.39 5.62
N VAL A 61 -3.54 -9.22 6.90
CA VAL A 61 -4.91 -8.82 7.26
C VAL A 61 -5.21 -7.41 6.76
N ARG A 62 -4.26 -6.49 6.91
CA ARG A 62 -4.37 -5.10 6.42
C ARG A 62 -4.40 -5.06 4.90
N ALA A 63 -3.47 -5.74 4.23
CA ALA A 63 -3.44 -5.83 2.77
C ALA A 63 -4.76 -6.39 2.21
N LYS A 64 -5.33 -7.42 2.86
CA LYS A 64 -6.65 -7.94 2.51
C LYS A 64 -7.75 -6.91 2.68
N ALA A 65 -7.78 -6.19 3.80
CA ALA A 65 -8.78 -5.14 4.03
C ALA A 65 -8.72 -4.02 2.97
N VAL A 66 -7.52 -3.64 2.55
CA VAL A 66 -7.33 -2.65 1.47
C VAL A 66 -7.89 -3.17 0.14
N VAL A 67 -7.57 -4.41 -0.25
CA VAL A 67 -8.11 -5.01 -1.50
C VAL A 67 -9.64 -5.04 -1.47
N GLN A 68 -10.25 -5.43 -0.35
CA GLN A 68 -11.70 -5.43 -0.22
C GLN A 68 -12.30 -4.02 -0.32
N ALA A 69 -11.63 -3.01 0.22
CA ALA A 69 -12.07 -1.61 0.11
C ALA A 69 -12.00 -1.10 -1.34
N ILE A 70 -10.94 -1.42 -2.08
CA ILE A 70 -10.80 -1.05 -3.50
C ILE A 70 -11.92 -1.68 -4.34
N LEU A 71 -12.18 -2.97 -4.14
CA LEU A 71 -13.25 -3.67 -4.85
C LEU A 71 -14.63 -3.11 -4.54
N ALA A 72 -14.87 -2.72 -3.28
CA ALA A 72 -16.12 -2.10 -2.87
C ALA A 72 -16.32 -0.69 -3.47
N ASP A 73 -15.24 0.05 -3.71
CA ASP A 73 -15.26 1.37 -4.36
C ASP A 73 -15.58 1.26 -5.86
N ASP A 74 -14.98 0.31 -6.56
CA ASP A 74 -15.25 0.04 -7.98
C ASP A 74 -16.69 -0.50 -8.24
N LEU A 75 -17.43 -0.89 -7.19
CA LEU A 75 -18.81 -1.39 -7.26
C LEU A 75 -19.88 -0.27 -7.09
N MET A 76 -19.49 0.98 -6.83
CA MET A 76 -20.41 2.14 -6.72
C MET A 76 -20.55 2.91 -8.04
#